data_AF-A0A923SRQ7-F1
#
_entry.id   AF-A0A923SRQ7-F1
#
_cell.length_a   1.000
_cell.length_b   1.000
_cell.length_c   1.000
_cell.angle_alpha   90.00
_cell.angle_beta   90.00
_cell.angle_gamma   90.00
#
_symmetry.space_group_name_H-M   'P 1'
#
loop_
_entity.id
_entity.type
_entity.pdbx_description
1 polymer ?
#
loop_
_entity_poly.entity_id
_entity_poly.type
_entity_poly.pdbx_seq_one_letter_code
_entity_poly.pdbx_strand_id
1 'polypeptide(L)'
;MEQRKKEDLRVKKTKDAIHRTFKTMICEMDYDQITIKELTARAQINRKTFYLHYNSLEDLLAELQDEIADHFISRKVSYSNMKDIRELIRVFFEQAANMPLLHEKLMCNGSYQMVWERINKKIMDHRKETNRGAFGLDEYSENMVFAFYGANSTLLYRQWVADGKKLPLEDLIDIATKLICSGMSSVVKQEG
;
A
#
# COMPACT_ATOMS: atom_id res chain seq x y z
N MET A 1 -16.11 1.27 36.05
CA MET A 1 -15.85 0.45 34.84
C MET A 1 -16.76 0.81 33.67
N GLU A 2 -18.06 1.03 33.91
CA GLU A 2 -19.04 1.31 32.84
C GLU A 2 -18.84 2.66 32.11
N GLN A 3 -18.44 3.70 32.86
CA GLN A 3 -18.16 5.03 32.30
C GLN A 3 -16.95 5.04 31.35
N ARG A 4 -15.86 4.36 31.72
CA ARG A 4 -14.66 4.18 30.88
C ARG A 4 -15.00 3.43 29.59
N LYS A 5 -15.80 2.36 29.68
CA LYS A 5 -16.28 1.60 28.50
C LYS A 5 -17.14 2.46 27.56
N LYS A 6 -17.96 3.35 28.10
CA LYS A 6 -18.79 4.28 27.30
C LYS A 6 -17.94 5.37 26.62
N GLU A 7 -16.91 5.87 27.30
CA GLU A 7 -15.92 6.79 26.72
C GLU A 7 -15.15 6.12 25.57
N ASP A 8 -14.67 4.89 25.77
CA ASP A 8 -13.98 4.11 24.73
C ASP A 8 -14.84 3.92 23.48
N LEU A 9 -16.14 3.61 23.66
CA LEU A 9 -17.09 3.50 22.55
C LEU A 9 -17.30 4.82 21.81
N ARG A 10 -17.31 5.96 22.51
CA ARG A 10 -17.44 7.29 21.88
C ARG A 10 -16.20 7.63 21.08
N VAL A 11 -15.02 7.36 21.63
CA VAL A 11 -13.73 7.54 20.94
C VAL A 11 -13.69 6.71 19.66
N LYS A 12 -14.02 5.42 19.75
CA LYS A 12 -14.05 4.53 18.59
C LYS A 12 -14.99 5.02 17.49
N LYS A 13 -16.25 5.33 17.83
CA LYS A 13 -17.23 5.85 16.86
C LYS A 13 -16.77 7.14 16.17
N THR A 14 -16.09 8.01 16.91
CA THR A 14 -15.56 9.26 16.38
C THR A 14 -14.40 9.01 15.41
N LYS A 15 -13.43 8.16 15.79
CA LYS A 15 -12.35 7.74 14.88
C LYS A 15 -12.91 7.06 13.63
N ASP A 16 -13.86 6.15 13.76
CA ASP A 16 -14.49 5.46 12.63
C ASP A 16 -15.16 6.46 11.66
N ALA A 17 -15.82 7.49 12.19
CA ALA A 17 -16.45 8.54 11.38
C ALA A 17 -15.39 9.40 10.64
N ILE A 18 -14.29 9.77 11.30
CA ILE A 18 -13.18 10.50 10.70
C ILE A 18 -12.56 9.67 9.57
N HIS A 19 -12.20 8.41 9.85
CA HIS A 19 -11.58 7.49 8.89
C HIS A 19 -12.45 7.25 7.66
N ARG A 20 -13.72 6.92 7.87
CA ARG A 20 -14.66 6.70 6.77
C ARG A 20 -14.76 7.94 5.88
N THR A 21 -14.91 9.12 6.49
CA THR A 21 -15.02 10.38 5.75
C THR A 21 -13.74 10.69 4.99
N PHE A 22 -12.58 10.49 5.61
CA PHE A 22 -11.29 10.73 4.96
C PHE A 22 -11.05 9.79 3.77
N LYS A 23 -11.36 8.49 3.92
CA LYS A 23 -11.32 7.52 2.82
C LYS A 23 -12.24 7.92 1.66
N THR A 24 -13.45 8.40 1.96
CA THR A 24 -14.37 8.95 0.94
C THR A 24 -13.77 10.18 0.24
N MET A 25 -13.23 11.14 0.99
CA MET A 25 -12.61 12.33 0.41
C MET A 25 -11.43 11.98 -0.49
N ILE A 26 -10.58 11.01 -0.10
CA ILE A 26 -9.48 10.54 -0.94
C ILE A 26 -10.02 10.06 -2.28
N CYS A 27 -11.11 9.29 -2.33
CA CYS A 27 -11.72 8.86 -3.58
C CYS A 27 -12.20 10.03 -4.46
N GLU A 28 -12.60 11.15 -3.87
CA GLU A 28 -13.28 12.26 -4.56
C GLU A 28 -12.35 13.40 -5.01
N MET A 29 -11.26 13.68 -4.29
CA MET A 29 -10.40 14.85 -4.53
C MET A 29 -8.90 14.52 -4.43
N ASP A 30 -8.04 15.46 -4.83
CA ASP A 30 -6.59 15.32 -4.66
C ASP A 30 -6.17 15.66 -3.23
N TYR A 31 -4.99 15.18 -2.81
CA TYR A 31 -4.55 15.27 -1.41
C TYR A 31 -4.47 16.70 -0.88
N ASP A 32 -3.97 17.63 -1.70
CA ASP A 32 -3.79 19.05 -1.39
C ASP A 32 -5.13 19.80 -1.22
N GLN A 33 -6.22 19.23 -1.72
CA GLN A 33 -7.57 19.80 -1.59
C GLN A 33 -8.26 19.38 -0.27
N ILE A 34 -7.76 18.33 0.40
CA ILE A 34 -8.35 17.87 1.65
C ILE A 34 -8.02 18.86 2.77
N THR A 35 -9.06 19.37 3.44
CA THR A 35 -8.91 20.24 4.61
C THR A 35 -9.57 19.65 5.84
N ILE A 36 -9.00 19.94 7.03
CA ILE A 36 -9.63 19.57 8.33
C ILE A 36 -11.04 20.17 8.44
N LYS A 37 -11.25 21.37 7.90
CA LYS A 37 -12.57 22.04 7.90
C LYS A 37 -13.61 21.18 7.18
N GLU A 38 -13.34 20.80 5.94
CA GLU A 38 -14.26 19.99 5.15
C GLU A 38 -14.45 18.59 5.75
N LEU A 39 -13.34 17.96 6.19
CA LEU A 39 -13.36 16.66 6.84
C LEU A 39 -14.27 16.64 8.07
N THR A 40 -14.12 17.62 8.97
CA THR A 40 -14.92 17.71 10.20
C THR A 40 -16.38 18.00 9.92
N ALA A 41 -16.69 18.82 8.92
CA ALA A 41 -18.05 19.09 8.48
C ALA A 41 -18.73 17.82 7.95
N ARG A 42 -18.07 17.07 7.05
CA ARG A 42 -18.60 15.82 6.50
C ARG A 42 -18.71 14.69 7.53
N ALA A 43 -17.75 14.61 8.44
CA ALA A 43 -17.77 13.63 9.54
C ALA A 43 -18.79 14.00 10.64
N GLN A 44 -19.43 15.16 10.57
CA GLN A 44 -20.39 15.67 11.56
C GLN A 44 -19.78 15.77 12.97
N ILE A 45 -18.56 16.29 13.06
CA ILE A 45 -17.85 16.52 14.32
C ILE A 45 -17.34 17.95 14.43
N ASN A 46 -17.11 18.41 15.67
CA ASN A 46 -16.44 19.67 15.90
C ASN A 46 -14.95 19.56 15.57
N ARG A 47 -14.35 20.66 15.07
CA ARG A 47 -12.90 20.72 14.82
C ARG A 47 -12.07 20.43 16.08
N LYS A 48 -12.54 20.87 17.26
CA LYS A 48 -11.91 20.50 18.55
C LYS A 48 -11.89 18.99 18.77
N THR A 49 -12.93 18.28 18.35
CA THR A 49 -13.01 16.81 18.46
C THR A 49 -12.00 16.11 17.56
N PHE A 50 -11.74 16.62 16.35
CA PHE A 50 -10.65 16.11 15.51
C PHE A 50 -9.30 16.21 16.23
N TYR A 51 -9.01 17.38 16.81
CA TYR A 51 -7.75 17.62 17.54
C TYR A 51 -7.61 16.85 18.86
N LEU A 52 -8.67 16.19 19.34
CA LEU A 52 -8.55 15.22 20.45
C LEU A 52 -7.95 13.88 19.99
N HIS A 53 -7.92 13.62 18.68
CA HIS A 53 -7.50 12.34 18.10
C HIS A 53 -6.27 12.48 17.18
N TYR A 54 -6.13 13.60 16.49
CA TYR A 54 -5.09 13.84 15.48
C TYR A 54 -4.58 15.28 15.57
N ASN A 55 -3.26 15.51 15.53
CA ASN A 55 -2.72 16.87 15.54
C ASN A 55 -2.81 17.51 14.15
N SER A 56 -2.81 16.70 13.10
CA SER A 56 -2.85 17.16 11.71
C SER A 56 -3.49 16.13 10.75
N LEU A 57 -3.59 16.48 9.46
CA LEU A 57 -4.03 15.53 8.44
C LEU A 57 -2.96 14.46 8.17
N GLU A 58 -1.70 14.80 8.35
CA GLU A 58 -0.56 13.89 8.22
C GLU A 58 -0.62 12.79 9.26
N ASP A 59 -1.04 13.07 10.50
CA ASP A 59 -1.25 12.05 11.53
C ASP A 59 -2.34 11.05 11.13
N LEU A 60 -3.47 11.56 10.63
CA LEU A 60 -4.57 10.71 10.15
C LEU A 60 -4.15 9.88 8.93
N LEU A 61 -3.36 10.49 8.04
CA LEU A 61 -2.81 9.83 6.88
C LEU A 61 -1.84 8.72 7.27
N ALA A 62 -0.96 8.95 8.25
CA ALA A 62 -0.04 7.94 8.76
C ALA A 62 -0.80 6.73 9.34
N GLU A 63 -1.86 6.97 10.12
CA GLU A 63 -2.71 5.89 10.65
C GLU A 63 -3.37 5.09 9.50
N LEU A 64 -3.82 5.75 8.43
CA LEU A 64 -4.36 5.08 7.23
C LEU A 64 -3.28 4.28 6.48
N GLN A 65 -2.08 4.83 6.33
CA GLN A 65 -0.95 4.15 5.68
C GLN A 65 -0.59 2.88 6.45
N ASP A 66 -0.55 2.95 7.77
CA ASP A 66 -0.30 1.82 8.64
C ASP A 66 -1.40 0.75 8.51
N GLU A 67 -2.67 1.13 8.53
CA GLU A 67 -3.80 0.21 8.34
C GLU A 67 -3.67 -0.56 7.02
N ILE A 68 -3.37 0.14 5.92
CA ILE A 68 -3.24 -0.47 4.60
C ILE A 68 -2.01 -1.38 4.56
N ALA A 69 -0.84 -0.90 5.00
CA ALA A 69 0.39 -1.68 5.00
C ALA A 69 0.24 -2.95 5.84
N ASP A 70 -0.36 -2.85 7.03
CA ASP A 70 -0.54 -3.97 7.95
C ASP A 70 -1.48 -5.03 7.35
N HIS A 71 -2.51 -4.62 6.61
CA HIS A 71 -3.36 -5.54 5.86
C HIS A 71 -2.53 -6.39 4.87
N PHE A 72 -1.63 -5.76 4.11
CA PHE A 72 -0.76 -6.48 3.18
C PHE A 72 0.31 -7.32 3.88
N ILE A 73 0.89 -6.81 4.97
CA ILE A 73 1.92 -7.48 5.78
C ILE A 73 1.38 -8.76 6.43
N SER A 74 0.15 -8.73 6.94
CA SER A 74 -0.50 -9.86 7.61
C SER A 74 -0.61 -11.13 6.75
N ARG A 75 -0.51 -10.99 5.43
CA ARG A 75 -0.55 -12.11 4.49
C ARG A 75 0.75 -12.88 4.52
N LYS A 76 0.66 -14.21 4.57
CA LYS A 76 1.83 -15.10 4.43
C LYS A 76 2.19 -15.20 2.95
N VAL A 77 3.43 -14.86 2.64
CA VAL A 77 4.02 -14.91 1.30
C VAL A 77 5.43 -15.45 1.42
N SER A 78 5.91 -16.15 0.40
CA SER A 78 7.26 -16.73 0.35
C SER A 78 8.12 -15.95 -0.64
N TYR A 79 9.40 -15.75 -0.32
CA TYR A 79 10.41 -15.17 -1.23
C TYR A 79 11.55 -16.15 -1.50
N SER A 80 11.35 -17.44 -1.19
CA SER A 80 12.42 -18.45 -1.08
C SER A 80 13.09 -18.82 -2.41
N ASN A 81 12.44 -18.57 -3.54
CA ASN A 81 12.97 -18.91 -4.86
C ASN A 81 12.26 -18.11 -5.96
N MET A 82 12.76 -18.23 -7.21
CA MET A 82 12.19 -17.55 -8.37
C MET A 82 10.76 -17.97 -8.73
N LYS A 83 10.32 -19.17 -8.34
CA LYS A 83 8.93 -19.61 -8.53
C LYS A 83 8.00 -18.84 -7.60
N ASP A 84 8.41 -18.62 -6.36
CA ASP A 84 7.64 -17.81 -5.42
C ASP A 84 7.53 -16.36 -5.90
N ILE A 85 8.61 -15.78 -6.43
CA ILE A 85 8.59 -14.43 -7.00
C ILE A 85 7.59 -14.33 -8.16
N ARG A 86 7.58 -15.32 -9.06
CA ARG A 86 6.61 -15.37 -10.16
C ARG A 86 5.17 -15.39 -9.66
N GLU A 87 4.91 -16.18 -8.62
CA GLU A 87 3.58 -16.24 -7.99
C GLU A 87 3.22 -14.90 -7.34
N LEU A 88 4.17 -14.25 -6.66
CA LEU A 88 3.92 -12.94 -6.04
C LEU A 88 3.60 -11.85 -7.06
N ILE A 89 4.26 -11.86 -8.21
CA ILE A 89 3.94 -10.95 -9.32
C ILE A 89 2.49 -11.17 -9.76
N ARG A 90 2.10 -12.42 -10.05
CA ARG A 90 0.73 -12.76 -10.44
C ARG A 90 -0.28 -12.28 -9.39
N VAL A 91 -0.09 -12.67 -8.13
CA VAL A 91 -0.98 -12.30 -7.02
C VAL A 91 -1.08 -10.78 -6.87
N PHE A 92 0.02 -10.05 -7.02
CA PHE A 92 0.02 -8.59 -6.96
C PHE A 92 -0.89 -8.00 -8.04
N PHE A 93 -0.73 -8.38 -9.31
CA PHE A 93 -1.51 -7.81 -10.42
C PHE A 93 -2.98 -8.24 -10.38
N GLU A 94 -3.30 -9.49 -10.05
CA GLU A 94 -4.67 -9.98 -9.93
C GLU A 94 -5.44 -9.25 -8.83
N GLN A 95 -4.80 -9.03 -7.68
CA GLN A 95 -5.41 -8.26 -6.60
C GLN A 95 -5.49 -6.78 -6.94
N ALA A 96 -4.48 -6.26 -7.61
CA ALA A 96 -4.45 -4.87 -8.01
C ALA A 96 -5.51 -4.54 -9.06
N ALA A 97 -5.83 -5.47 -9.97
CA ALA A 97 -6.92 -5.31 -10.92
C ALA A 97 -8.31 -5.21 -10.25
N ASN A 98 -8.47 -5.78 -9.06
CA ASN A 98 -9.74 -5.86 -8.32
C ASN A 98 -9.75 -4.99 -7.05
N MET A 99 -8.77 -4.10 -6.87
CA MET A 99 -8.67 -3.31 -5.64
C MET A 99 -9.75 -2.21 -5.56
N PRO A 100 -10.18 -1.81 -4.35
CA PRO A 100 -11.08 -0.67 -4.18
C PRO A 100 -10.47 0.62 -4.77
N LEU A 101 -11.32 1.52 -5.27
CA LEU A 101 -10.93 2.83 -5.81
C LEU A 101 -9.97 3.61 -4.91
N LEU A 102 -10.16 3.51 -3.59
CA LEU A 102 -9.26 4.11 -2.60
C LEU A 102 -7.81 3.69 -2.82
N HIS A 103 -7.55 2.39 -2.94
CA HIS A 103 -6.19 1.87 -3.09
C HIS A 103 -5.61 2.23 -4.47
N GLU A 104 -6.43 2.17 -5.51
CA GLU A 104 -5.99 2.53 -6.87
C GLU A 104 -5.61 4.01 -6.93
N LYS A 105 -6.42 4.88 -6.33
CA LYS A 105 -6.15 6.31 -6.27
C LYS A 105 -4.90 6.63 -5.46
N LEU A 106 -4.72 5.99 -4.29
CA LEU A 106 -3.49 6.11 -3.51
C LEU A 106 -2.27 5.70 -4.33
N MET A 107 -2.37 4.57 -5.04
CA MET A 107 -1.27 4.00 -5.80
C MET A 107 -0.95 4.82 -7.05
N CYS A 108 -1.95 5.27 -7.83
CA CYS A 108 -1.76 5.74 -9.21
C CYS A 108 -1.94 7.24 -9.40
N ASN A 109 -2.65 7.95 -8.53
CA ASN A 109 -2.78 9.40 -8.66
C ASN A 109 -1.52 10.10 -8.12
N GLY A 110 -0.97 11.03 -8.92
CA GLY A 110 0.25 11.77 -8.59
C GLY A 110 0.17 12.54 -7.27
N SER A 111 -0.99 13.07 -6.88
CA SER A 111 -1.15 13.77 -5.59
C SER A 111 -0.96 12.84 -4.38
N TYR A 112 -1.10 11.54 -4.58
CA TYR A 112 -0.96 10.52 -3.54
C TYR A 112 0.32 9.68 -3.69
N GLN A 113 1.20 10.01 -4.63
CA GLN A 113 2.41 9.22 -4.90
C GLN A 113 3.27 9.01 -3.65
N MET A 114 3.57 10.09 -2.91
CA MET A 114 4.34 10.02 -1.65
C MET A 114 3.62 9.20 -0.57
N VAL A 115 2.28 9.19 -0.61
CA VAL A 115 1.47 8.41 0.32
C VAL A 115 1.68 6.92 0.07
N TRP A 116 1.59 6.50 -1.20
CA TRP A 116 1.83 5.13 -1.60
C TRP A 116 3.28 4.69 -1.41
N GLU A 117 4.25 5.57 -1.66
CA GLU A 117 5.67 5.27 -1.47
C GLU A 117 5.98 4.87 -0.02
N ARG A 118 5.37 5.54 0.96
CA ARG A 118 5.49 5.14 2.38
C ARG A 118 4.86 3.78 2.68
N ILE A 119 3.69 3.49 2.12
CA ILE A 119 3.01 2.19 2.25
C ILE A 119 3.90 1.09 1.67
N ASN A 120 4.34 1.25 0.42
CA ASN A 120 5.21 0.30 -0.27
C ASN A 120 6.51 0.08 0.51
N LYS A 121 7.15 1.16 0.97
CA LYS A 121 8.37 1.07 1.79
C LYS A 121 8.14 0.24 3.06
N LYS A 122 7.07 0.49 3.81
CA LYS A 122 6.77 -0.27 5.03
C LYS A 122 6.56 -1.76 4.73
N ILE A 123 5.83 -2.09 3.66
CA ILE A 123 5.62 -3.48 3.24
C ILE A 123 6.94 -4.12 2.85
N MET A 124 7.73 -3.48 1.97
CA MET A 124 8.99 -4.04 1.48
C MET A 124 10.04 -4.18 2.57
N ASP A 125 10.15 -3.22 3.50
CA ASP A 125 11.06 -3.35 4.65
C ASP A 125 10.67 -4.52 5.54
N HIS A 126 9.38 -4.73 5.79
CA HIS A 126 8.92 -5.91 6.52
C HIS A 126 9.22 -7.22 5.77
N ARG A 127 8.98 -7.26 4.45
CA ARG A 127 9.25 -8.47 3.64
C ARG A 127 10.73 -8.80 3.58
N LYS A 128 11.57 -7.79 3.41
CA LYS A 128 13.03 -7.90 3.43
C LYS A 128 13.53 -8.46 4.77
N GLU A 129 13.04 -7.92 5.89
CA GLU A 129 13.46 -8.37 7.22
C GLU A 129 13.01 -9.82 7.50
N THR A 130 11.77 -10.16 7.13
CA THR A 130 11.21 -11.50 7.37
C THR A 130 11.72 -12.58 6.41
N ASN A 131 12.40 -12.20 5.32
CA ASN A 131 12.92 -13.11 4.30
C ASN A 131 14.42 -12.89 4.06
N ARG A 132 15.16 -12.42 5.08
CA ARG A 132 16.60 -12.20 4.97
C ARG A 132 17.32 -13.52 4.62
N GLY A 133 18.19 -13.48 3.63
CA GLY A 133 18.93 -14.61 3.10
C GLY A 133 18.15 -15.48 2.10
N ALA A 134 16.91 -15.12 1.75
CA ALA A 134 16.06 -15.91 0.85
C ALA A 134 16.68 -16.12 -0.54
N PHE A 135 17.54 -15.21 -0.98
CA PHE A 135 18.18 -15.30 -2.30
C PHE A 135 19.63 -15.82 -2.26
N GLY A 136 20.17 -16.15 -1.08
CA GLY A 136 21.56 -16.56 -0.94
C GLY A 136 22.57 -15.48 -1.34
N LEU A 137 22.21 -14.21 -1.17
CA LEU A 137 23.01 -13.02 -1.49
C LEU A 137 23.57 -12.37 -0.22
N ASP A 138 24.54 -11.47 -0.38
CA ASP A 138 24.91 -10.56 0.69
C ASP A 138 23.80 -9.52 0.96
N GLU A 139 23.82 -8.90 2.13
CA GLU A 139 22.78 -7.96 2.59
C GLU A 139 22.51 -6.83 1.59
N TYR A 140 23.55 -6.26 0.98
CA TYR A 140 23.38 -5.12 0.09
C TYR A 140 22.79 -5.54 -1.26
N SER A 141 23.25 -6.66 -1.81
CA SER A 141 22.67 -7.23 -3.03
C SER A 141 21.22 -7.67 -2.83
N GLU A 142 20.90 -8.27 -1.69
CA GLU A 142 19.52 -8.65 -1.35
C GLU A 142 18.61 -7.42 -1.19
N ASN A 143 19.10 -6.36 -0.55
CA ASN A 143 18.38 -5.09 -0.46
C ASN A 143 18.04 -4.52 -1.85
N MET A 144 18.96 -4.62 -2.81
CA MET A 144 18.72 -4.19 -4.19
C MET A 144 17.65 -5.04 -4.88
N VAL A 145 17.62 -6.36 -4.64
CA VAL A 145 16.60 -7.26 -5.19
C VAL A 145 15.20 -6.91 -4.68
N PHE A 146 15.03 -6.69 -3.36
CA PHE A 146 13.75 -6.25 -2.79
C PHE A 146 13.32 -4.88 -3.32
N ALA A 147 14.25 -3.93 -3.41
CA ALA A 147 13.97 -2.60 -3.95
C ALA A 147 13.54 -2.67 -5.43
N PHE A 148 14.25 -3.46 -6.23
CA PHE A 148 13.93 -3.68 -7.65
C PHE A 148 12.53 -4.29 -7.81
N TYR A 149 12.22 -5.36 -7.07
CA TYR A 149 10.92 -6.01 -7.11
C TYR A 149 9.78 -5.06 -6.70
N GLY A 150 9.91 -4.39 -5.55
CA GLY A 150 8.87 -3.50 -5.03
C GLY A 150 8.61 -2.27 -5.90
N ALA A 151 9.66 -1.72 -6.51
CA ALA A 151 9.57 -0.58 -7.41
C ALA A 151 8.91 -0.95 -8.76
N ASN A 152 9.38 -2.02 -9.40
CA ASN A 152 8.92 -2.39 -10.75
C ASN A 152 7.47 -2.88 -10.76
N SER A 153 7.04 -3.65 -9.75
CA SER A 153 5.64 -4.07 -9.64
C SER A 153 4.68 -2.88 -9.57
N THR A 154 5.00 -1.87 -8.73
CA THR A 154 4.21 -0.65 -8.63
C THR A 154 4.24 0.17 -9.92
N LEU A 155 5.41 0.34 -10.53
CA LEU A 155 5.59 1.15 -11.73
C LEU A 155 4.80 0.58 -12.92
N LEU A 156 4.89 -0.72 -13.16
CA LEU A 156 4.19 -1.39 -14.26
C LEU A 156 2.67 -1.30 -14.10
N TYR A 157 2.16 -1.46 -12.87
CA TYR A 157 0.73 -1.30 -12.61
C TYR A 157 0.26 0.15 -12.83
N ARG A 158 1.03 1.14 -12.34
CA ARG A 158 0.73 2.57 -12.59
C ARG A 158 0.64 2.88 -14.08
N GLN A 159 1.58 2.37 -14.87
CA GLN A 159 1.56 2.55 -16.32
C GLN A 159 0.32 1.91 -16.95
N TRP A 160 -0.02 0.68 -16.57
CA TRP A 160 -1.22 0.01 -17.05
C TRP A 160 -2.51 0.80 -16.75
N VAL A 161 -2.62 1.40 -15.56
CA VAL A 161 -3.73 2.29 -15.20
C VAL A 161 -3.73 3.56 -16.05
N ALA A 162 -2.56 4.19 -16.25
CA ALA A 162 -2.42 5.40 -17.07
C ALA A 162 -2.85 5.16 -18.53
N ASP A 163 -2.63 3.96 -19.06
CA ASP A 163 -3.06 3.55 -20.40
C ASP A 163 -4.55 3.20 -20.48
N GLY A 164 -5.28 3.31 -19.37
CA GLY A 164 -6.71 3.00 -19.28
C GLY A 164 -6.98 1.49 -19.20
N LYS A 165 -6.05 0.71 -18.66
CA LYS A 165 -6.15 -0.75 -18.48
C LYS A 165 -6.48 -1.52 -19.76
N LYS A 166 -5.99 -1.02 -20.91
CA LYS A 166 -6.30 -1.56 -22.24
C LYS A 166 -5.62 -2.90 -22.54
N LEU A 167 -4.43 -3.11 -21.98
CA LEU A 167 -3.73 -4.39 -22.10
C LEU A 167 -4.47 -5.45 -21.27
N PRO A 168 -4.77 -6.64 -21.79
CA PRO A 168 -5.36 -7.72 -21.00
C PRO A 168 -4.51 -8.04 -19.76
N LEU A 169 -5.18 -8.39 -18.65
CA LEU A 169 -4.50 -8.62 -17.37
C LEU A 169 -3.46 -9.74 -17.45
N GLU A 170 -3.76 -10.84 -18.16
CA GLU A 170 -2.78 -11.93 -18.35
C GLU A 170 -1.56 -11.49 -19.14
N ASP A 171 -1.73 -10.66 -20.17
CA ASP A 171 -0.60 -10.12 -20.94
C ASP A 171 0.28 -9.19 -20.06
N LEU A 172 -0.34 -8.39 -19.17
CA LEU A 172 0.38 -7.58 -18.19
C LEU A 172 1.19 -8.45 -17.22
N ILE A 173 0.56 -9.50 -16.67
CA ILE A 173 1.22 -10.44 -15.76
C ILE A 173 2.40 -11.11 -16.46
N ASP A 174 2.23 -11.55 -17.70
CA ASP A 174 3.28 -12.18 -18.49
C ASP A 174 4.45 -11.23 -18.77
N ILE A 175 4.18 -9.99 -19.17
CA ILE A 175 5.20 -8.97 -19.40
C ILE A 175 5.94 -8.65 -18.09
N ALA A 176 5.21 -8.39 -17.00
CA ALA A 176 5.80 -8.08 -15.71
C ALA A 176 6.65 -9.23 -15.17
N THR A 177 6.15 -10.46 -15.30
CA THR A 177 6.89 -11.67 -14.94
C THR A 177 8.20 -11.78 -15.72
N LYS A 178 8.17 -11.58 -17.04
CA LYS A 178 9.38 -11.63 -17.88
C LYS A 178 10.37 -10.54 -17.46
N LEU A 179 9.94 -9.28 -17.37
CA LEU A 179 10.81 -8.16 -17.02
C LEU A 179 11.45 -8.32 -15.64
N ILE A 180 10.63 -8.61 -14.62
CA ILE A 180 11.07 -8.68 -13.23
C ILE A 180 11.90 -9.95 -12.99
N CYS A 181 11.40 -11.12 -13.39
CA CYS A 181 12.10 -12.37 -13.11
C CYS A 181 13.39 -12.50 -13.92
N SER A 182 13.45 -12.05 -15.19
CA SER A 182 14.70 -12.08 -15.97
C SER A 182 15.75 -11.13 -15.40
N GLY A 183 15.35 -9.95 -14.92
CA GLY A 183 16.24 -9.05 -14.20
C GLY A 183 16.80 -9.69 -12.94
N MET A 184 15.93 -10.25 -12.09
CA MET A 184 16.33 -10.88 -10.83
C MET A 184 17.16 -12.15 -11.03
N SER A 185 16.85 -13.00 -12.01
CA SER A 185 17.57 -14.26 -12.24
C SER A 185 19.02 -14.09 -12.67
N SER A 186 19.41 -12.89 -13.10
CA SER A 186 20.81 -12.57 -13.40
C SER A 186 21.67 -12.45 -12.12
N VAL A 187 21.05 -12.25 -10.97
CA VAL A 187 21.71 -12.04 -9.66
C VAL A 187 21.35 -13.16 -8.69
N VAL A 188 20.08 -13.56 -8.64
CA VAL A 188 19.57 -14.64 -7.78
C VAL A 188 19.94 -15.98 -8.42
N LYS A 189 20.68 -16.82 -7.69
CA LYS A 189 21.03 -18.16 -8.15
C LYS A 189 19.75 -18.99 -8.29
N GLN A 190 19.49 -19.51 -9.48
CA GLN A 190 18.48 -20.55 -9.65
C GLN A 190 19.03 -21.84 -9.03
N GLU A 191 18.32 -22.43 -8.06
CA GLU A 191 18.53 -23.84 -7.78
C GLU A 191 18.20 -24.60 -9.07
N GLY A 192 19.18 -25.34 -9.57
CA GLY A 192 19.06 -26.14 -10.80
C GLY A 192 18.11 -27.32 -10.64
#